data_AF-A0A841C6B2-F1
#
_entry.id   AF-A0A841C6B2-F1
#
_cell.length_a   1.000
_cell.length_b   1.000
_cell.length_c   1.000
_cell.angle_alpha   90.00
_cell.angle_beta   90.00
_cell.angle_gamma   90.00
#
_symmetry.space_group_name_H-M   'P 1'
#
loop_
_entity.id
_entity.type
_entity.pdbx_description
1 polymer ?
#
loop_
_entity_poly.entity_id
_entity_poly.type
_entity_poly.pdbx_seq_one_letter_code
_entity_poly.pdbx_strand_id
1 'polypeptide(L)'
;MQHHDQIAAMITAYTGRTPDQHALEPTPAGAGIHPAARRTADLRRGLQLALDISRAVLEDGGDFGATPAAAADPDGSVVDYHLTVIKYYLTAVEDRAQAYLNASRELSALLHDADRIRYAEDHPPRAAYRQYTAVGEDVLVTAPHSTACLTLGVAGRPVWITVHTDTAELLGVPGDLRERLLPHHDAGVYLEAATNRLYVLRTDDTPTSHQTIGG
;
A
#
# COMPACT_ATOMS: atom_id res chain seq x y z
N MET A 1 -6.33 10.66 -10.60
CA MET A 1 -7.32 10.21 -9.58
C MET A 1 -8.08 8.94 -9.97
N GLN A 2 -8.22 8.57 -11.25
CA GLN A 2 -9.10 7.46 -11.72
C GLN A 2 -8.71 6.02 -11.31
N HIS A 3 -7.46 5.72 -10.91
CA HIS A 3 -7.01 4.32 -10.77
C HIS A 3 -7.38 3.65 -9.43
N HIS A 4 -7.49 4.42 -8.35
CA HIS A 4 -7.92 3.91 -7.05
C HIS A 4 -9.39 3.49 -7.10
N ASP A 5 -10.19 4.28 -7.82
CA ASP A 5 -11.62 4.02 -8.03
C ASP A 5 -11.86 2.72 -8.80
N GLN A 6 -11.00 2.37 -9.77
CA GLN A 6 -11.09 1.12 -10.52
C GLN A 6 -10.80 -0.13 -9.67
N ILE A 7 -9.76 -0.09 -8.83
CA ILE A 7 -9.42 -1.23 -7.96
C ILE A 7 -10.48 -1.38 -6.87
N ALA A 8 -10.93 -0.28 -6.26
CA ALA A 8 -12.01 -0.29 -5.29
C ALA A 8 -13.33 -0.80 -5.89
N ALA A 9 -13.68 -0.39 -7.11
CA ALA A 9 -14.85 -0.88 -7.83
C ALA A 9 -14.75 -2.38 -8.15
N MET A 10 -13.57 -2.86 -8.57
CA MET A 10 -13.35 -4.28 -8.82
C MET A 10 -13.53 -5.10 -7.53
N ILE A 11 -12.90 -4.69 -6.42
CA ILE A 11 -13.06 -5.38 -5.12
C ILE A 11 -14.54 -5.44 -4.73
N THR A 12 -15.24 -4.30 -4.83
CA THR A 12 -16.66 -4.20 -4.50
C THR A 12 -17.53 -5.07 -5.42
N ALA A 13 -17.22 -5.16 -6.71
CA ALA A 13 -17.96 -5.99 -7.65
C ALA A 13 -17.78 -7.49 -7.37
N TYR A 14 -16.58 -7.93 -7.02
CA TYR A 14 -16.29 -9.35 -6.77
C TYR A 14 -16.74 -9.83 -5.39
N THR A 15 -16.66 -8.98 -4.36
CA THR A 15 -16.91 -9.40 -2.98
C THR A 15 -18.15 -8.74 -2.35
N GLY A 16 -18.79 -7.79 -3.04
CA GLY A 16 -19.87 -6.97 -2.47
C GLY A 16 -19.44 -5.98 -1.39
N ARG A 17 -18.12 -5.73 -1.22
CA ARG A 17 -17.55 -4.97 -0.10
C ARG A 17 -16.47 -4.00 -0.56
N THR A 18 -16.38 -2.87 0.12
CA THR A 18 -15.32 -1.87 -0.13
C THR A 18 -13.96 -2.33 0.40
N PRO A 19 -12.83 -1.78 -0.10
CA PRO A 19 -11.51 -2.08 0.44
C PRO A 19 -11.38 -1.79 1.94
N ASP A 20 -11.97 -0.68 2.38
CA ASP A 20 -11.95 -0.26 3.79
C ASP A 20 -12.75 -1.24 4.68
N GLN A 21 -13.80 -1.88 4.14
CA GLN A 21 -14.53 -2.94 4.87
C GLN A 21 -13.70 -4.21 5.03
N HIS A 22 -12.97 -4.64 3.98
CA HIS A 22 -12.06 -5.79 4.05
C HIS A 22 -10.93 -5.61 5.04
N ALA A 23 -10.41 -4.39 5.14
CA ALA A 23 -9.32 -4.05 6.05
C ALA A 23 -9.70 -4.18 7.54
N LEU A 24 -10.99 -4.10 7.86
CA LEU A 24 -11.52 -4.26 9.22
C LEU A 24 -11.90 -5.69 9.57
N GLU A 25 -11.78 -6.64 8.64
CA GLU A 25 -12.24 -8.00 8.87
C GLU A 25 -11.36 -8.73 9.89
N PRO A 26 -11.97 -9.28 10.96
CA PRO A 26 -11.25 -10.04 11.96
C PRO A 26 -11.01 -11.50 11.51
N THR A 27 -10.78 -11.74 10.22
CA THR A 27 -10.66 -13.09 9.66
C THR A 27 -9.50 -13.19 8.67
N PRO A 28 -8.89 -14.39 8.51
CA PRO A 28 -7.92 -14.63 7.44
C PRO A 28 -8.47 -14.28 6.04
N ALA A 29 -9.80 -14.30 5.89
CA ALA A 29 -10.50 -14.11 4.64
C ALA A 29 -10.49 -12.68 4.06
N GLY A 30 -10.41 -11.63 4.89
CA GLY A 30 -10.15 -10.25 4.42
C GLY A 30 -8.65 -9.92 4.43
N ALA A 31 -7.86 -10.71 5.17
CA ALA A 31 -6.44 -10.48 5.40
C ALA A 31 -5.66 -10.42 4.09
N GLY A 32 -5.09 -9.26 3.77
CA GLY A 32 -4.25 -9.09 2.58
C GLY A 32 -4.94 -8.49 1.35
N ILE A 33 -6.28 -8.50 1.24
CA ILE A 33 -6.97 -7.87 0.08
C ILE A 33 -6.63 -6.38 0.01
N HIS A 34 -6.80 -5.65 1.11
CA HIS A 34 -6.50 -4.22 1.15
C HIS A 34 -5.00 -3.91 0.91
N PRO A 35 -4.04 -4.57 1.60
CA PRO A 35 -2.61 -4.44 1.27
C PRO A 35 -2.28 -4.71 -0.20
N ALA A 36 -2.77 -5.81 -0.79
CA ALA A 36 -2.52 -6.17 -2.18
C ALA A 36 -3.15 -5.16 -3.16
N ALA A 37 -4.34 -4.65 -2.83
CA ALA A 37 -5.03 -3.61 -3.60
C ALA A 37 -4.23 -2.31 -3.63
N ARG A 38 -3.79 -1.83 -2.46
CA ARG A 38 -2.95 -0.64 -2.33
C ARG A 38 -1.64 -0.79 -3.08
N ARG A 39 -0.94 -1.92 -2.90
CA ARG A 39 0.30 -2.23 -3.61
C ARG A 39 0.11 -2.22 -5.12
N THR A 40 -0.95 -2.83 -5.63
CA THR A 40 -1.30 -2.83 -7.05
C THR A 40 -1.56 -1.40 -7.57
N ALA A 41 -2.27 -0.57 -6.80
CA ALA A 41 -2.54 0.82 -7.16
C ALA A 41 -1.26 1.66 -7.26
N ASP A 42 -0.38 1.52 -6.26
CA ASP A 42 0.88 2.28 -6.19
C ASP A 42 1.83 1.86 -7.31
N LEU A 43 1.97 0.55 -7.57
CA LEU A 43 2.78 0.05 -8.68
C LEU A 43 2.26 0.50 -10.04
N ARG A 44 0.93 0.54 -10.24
CA ARG A 44 0.34 1.06 -11.49
C ARG A 44 0.67 2.53 -11.69
N ARG A 45 0.54 3.36 -10.64
CA ARG A 45 0.93 4.78 -10.68
C ARG A 45 2.42 4.94 -10.99
N GLY A 46 3.26 4.14 -10.33
CA GLY A 46 4.71 4.16 -10.56
C GLY A 46 5.10 3.75 -11.99
N LEU A 47 4.40 2.76 -12.57
CA LEU A 47 4.59 2.34 -13.96
C LEU A 47 4.17 3.45 -14.94
N GLN A 48 3.01 4.08 -14.72
CA GLN A 48 2.57 5.20 -15.56
C GLN A 48 3.58 6.35 -15.53
N LEU A 49 4.05 6.73 -14.33
CA LEU A 49 5.07 7.77 -14.19
C LEU A 49 6.38 7.41 -14.91
N ALA A 50 6.82 6.15 -14.82
CA ALA A 50 8.02 5.70 -15.52
C ALA A 50 7.86 5.74 -17.05
N LEU A 51 6.68 5.39 -17.57
CA LEU A 51 6.35 5.52 -19.00
C LEU A 51 6.31 6.97 -19.44
N ASP A 52 5.68 7.85 -18.66
CA ASP A 52 5.60 9.28 -18.97
C ASP A 52 6.98 9.94 -18.98
N ILE A 53 7.85 9.60 -18.01
CA ILE A 53 9.25 10.04 -17.99
C ILE A 53 10.01 9.50 -19.21
N SER A 54 9.88 8.21 -19.52
CA SER A 54 10.57 7.61 -20.67
C SER A 54 10.13 8.25 -21.98
N ARG A 55 8.83 8.56 -22.11
CA ARG A 55 8.27 9.28 -23.25
C ARG A 55 8.83 10.69 -23.34
N ALA A 56 8.85 11.43 -22.23
CA ALA A 56 9.43 12.77 -22.19
C ALA A 56 10.91 12.74 -22.59
N VAL A 57 11.70 11.79 -22.10
CA VAL A 57 13.11 11.63 -22.49
C VAL A 57 13.27 11.31 -23.99
N LEU A 58 12.36 10.53 -24.58
CA LEU A 58 12.40 10.23 -26.01
C LEU A 58 11.91 11.42 -26.88
N GLU A 59 10.96 12.21 -26.38
CA GLU A 59 10.41 13.39 -27.07
C GLU A 59 11.36 14.61 -26.95
N ASP A 60 11.90 14.89 -25.76
CA ASP A 60 12.96 15.90 -25.54
C ASP A 60 14.33 15.42 -26.03
N GLY A 61 14.52 14.11 -26.22
CA GLY A 61 15.70 13.49 -26.80
C GLY A 61 15.99 13.87 -28.26
N GLY A 62 15.16 14.72 -28.88
CA GLY A 62 15.58 15.51 -30.05
C GLY A 62 16.74 16.47 -29.74
N ASP A 63 16.97 16.76 -28.46
CA ASP A 63 18.05 17.58 -27.93
C ASP A 63 18.67 16.87 -26.71
N PHE A 64 19.16 15.64 -26.90
CA PHE A 64 20.16 15.10 -25.97
C PHE A 64 21.43 15.95 -26.10
N GLY A 65 21.41 17.11 -25.43
CA GLY A 65 22.34 18.19 -25.65
C GLY A 65 23.76 17.68 -25.77
N ALA A 66 24.42 18.11 -26.83
CA ALA A 66 25.86 18.13 -26.91
C ALA A 66 26.41 18.88 -25.69
N THR A 67 26.57 18.21 -24.54
CA THR A 67 27.48 18.70 -23.51
C THR A 67 28.88 18.74 -24.12
N PRO A 68 29.67 19.81 -23.92
CA PRO A 68 30.91 20.06 -24.67
C PRO A 68 32.02 19.00 -24.49
N ALA A 69 31.82 18.02 -23.61
CA ALA A 69 32.72 16.88 -23.45
C ALA A 69 32.67 15.89 -24.63
N ALA A 70 31.66 15.98 -25.51
CA ALA A 70 31.56 15.17 -26.73
C ALA A 70 32.53 15.61 -27.85
N ALA A 71 33.32 16.67 -27.66
CA ALA A 71 34.21 17.19 -28.69
C ALA A 71 35.64 16.56 -28.71
N ALA A 72 35.89 15.47 -27.97
CA ALA A 72 37.24 14.91 -27.88
C ALA A 72 37.34 13.37 -27.97
N ASP A 73 36.35 12.69 -28.55
CA ASP A 73 36.45 11.26 -28.83
C ASP A 73 36.11 10.94 -30.30
N PRO A 74 37.12 10.65 -31.15
CA PRO A 74 36.92 10.34 -32.56
C PRO A 74 36.21 9.00 -32.85
N ASP A 75 36.01 8.13 -31.85
CA ASP A 75 35.67 6.71 -32.04
C ASP A 75 34.24 6.28 -31.65
N GLY A 76 33.31 7.20 -31.35
CA GLY A 76 31.85 6.89 -31.37
C GLY A 76 31.10 6.82 -30.03
N SER A 77 31.54 7.50 -28.97
CA SER A 77 30.94 7.39 -27.61
C SER A 77 29.61 8.14 -27.36
N VAL A 78 29.18 9.05 -28.24
CA VAL A 78 27.89 9.77 -28.06
C VAL A 78 26.67 8.87 -28.32
N VAL A 79 26.78 7.94 -29.27
CA VAL A 79 25.72 6.93 -29.53
C VAL A 79 25.63 5.95 -28.35
N ASP A 80 26.76 5.66 -27.71
CA ASP A 80 26.85 4.70 -26.60
C ASP A 80 26.23 5.25 -25.29
N TYR A 81 26.37 6.56 -25.03
CA TYR A 81 25.72 7.22 -23.90
C TYR A 81 24.18 7.21 -24.04
N HIS A 82 23.64 7.61 -25.19
CA HIS A 82 22.19 7.60 -25.41
C HIS A 82 21.60 6.19 -25.35
N LEU A 83 22.29 5.21 -25.92
CA LEU A 83 21.88 3.81 -25.85
C LEU A 83 21.89 3.29 -24.40
N THR A 84 22.84 3.73 -23.58
CA THR A 84 22.93 3.37 -22.16
C THR A 84 21.79 3.98 -21.35
N VAL A 85 21.47 5.26 -21.57
CA VAL A 85 20.35 5.94 -20.90
C VAL A 85 19.02 5.30 -21.28
N ILE A 86 18.79 5.00 -22.56
CA ILE A 86 17.58 4.32 -23.02
C ILE A 86 17.45 2.93 -22.39
N LYS A 87 18.53 2.14 -22.36
CA LYS A 87 18.54 0.81 -21.70
C LYS A 87 18.19 0.91 -20.21
N TYR A 88 18.74 1.88 -19.49
CA TYR A 88 18.44 2.09 -18.07
C TYR A 88 16.95 2.32 -17.82
N TYR A 89 16.30 3.20 -18.59
CA TYR A 89 14.87 3.47 -18.43
C TYR A 89 13.99 2.27 -18.83
N LEU A 90 14.37 1.55 -19.89
CA LEU A 90 13.66 0.33 -20.29
C LEU A 90 13.69 -0.73 -19.19
N THR A 91 14.85 -1.00 -18.59
CA THR A 91 14.96 -1.93 -17.45
C THR A 91 14.11 -1.46 -16.25
N ALA A 92 14.13 -0.15 -15.94
CA ALA A 92 13.32 0.39 -14.84
C ALA A 92 11.79 0.28 -15.07
N VAL A 93 11.35 0.30 -16.32
CA VAL A 93 9.96 0.05 -16.73
C VAL A 93 9.64 -1.45 -16.65
N GLU A 94 10.52 -2.31 -17.14
CA GLU A 94 10.38 -3.78 -17.09
C GLU A 94 10.23 -4.28 -15.65
N ASP A 95 11.11 -3.83 -14.74
CA ASP A 95 11.06 -4.21 -13.32
C ASP A 95 9.73 -3.80 -12.67
N ARG A 96 9.26 -2.58 -12.94
CA ARG A 96 7.98 -2.07 -12.42
C ARG A 96 6.79 -2.82 -13.03
N ALA A 97 6.83 -3.14 -14.32
CA ALA A 97 5.80 -3.91 -14.99
C ALA A 97 5.70 -5.32 -14.40
N GLN A 98 6.84 -5.97 -14.15
CA GLN A 98 6.88 -7.29 -13.53
C GLN A 98 6.34 -7.26 -12.09
N ALA A 99 6.73 -6.26 -11.30
CA ALA A 99 6.21 -6.08 -9.95
C ALA A 99 4.69 -5.85 -9.95
N TYR A 100 4.18 -5.01 -10.87
CA TYR A 100 2.75 -4.79 -11.04
C TYR A 100 2.00 -6.07 -11.43
N LEU A 101 2.51 -6.84 -12.39
CA LEU A 101 1.89 -8.10 -12.81
C LEU A 101 1.82 -9.10 -11.65
N ASN A 102 2.89 -9.21 -10.85
CA ASN A 102 2.92 -10.08 -9.69
C ASN A 102 1.89 -9.65 -8.63
N ALA A 103 1.83 -8.36 -8.30
CA ALA A 103 0.85 -7.83 -7.34
C ALA A 103 -0.59 -7.97 -7.86
N SER A 104 -0.82 -7.79 -9.16
CA SER A 104 -2.13 -7.98 -9.77
C SER A 104 -2.59 -9.44 -9.72
N ARG A 105 -1.69 -10.41 -9.91
CA ARG A 105 -2.01 -11.84 -9.77
C ARG A 105 -2.31 -12.20 -8.32
N GLU A 106 -1.54 -11.67 -7.38
CA GLU A 106 -1.78 -11.83 -5.94
C GLU A 106 -3.17 -11.29 -5.56
N LEU A 107 -3.49 -10.06 -5.94
CA LEU A 107 -4.83 -9.48 -5.71
C LEU A 107 -5.93 -10.30 -6.37
N SER A 108 -5.73 -10.76 -7.61
CA SER A 108 -6.70 -11.60 -8.32
C SER A 108 -6.94 -12.93 -7.60
N ALA A 109 -5.89 -13.57 -7.08
CA ALA A 109 -6.02 -14.81 -6.32
C ALA A 109 -6.84 -14.60 -5.05
N LEU A 110 -6.59 -13.51 -4.32
CA LEU A 110 -7.35 -13.16 -3.12
C LEU A 110 -8.83 -12.87 -3.42
N LEU A 111 -9.13 -12.20 -4.54
CA LEU A 111 -10.51 -11.88 -4.93
C LEU A 111 -11.33 -13.10 -5.37
N HIS A 112 -10.68 -14.17 -5.83
CA HIS A 112 -11.34 -15.39 -6.30
C HIS A 112 -11.28 -16.54 -5.29
N ASP A 113 -10.81 -16.29 -4.07
CA ASP A 113 -10.75 -17.29 -3.01
C ASP A 113 -12.17 -17.57 -2.49
N ALA A 114 -12.61 -18.82 -2.63
CA ALA A 114 -13.98 -19.24 -2.29
C ALA A 114 -14.27 -19.18 -0.78
N ASP A 115 -13.27 -19.33 0.08
CA ASP A 115 -13.47 -19.18 1.52
C ASP A 115 -13.66 -17.70 1.88
N ARG A 116 -12.97 -16.80 1.16
CA ARG A 116 -13.12 -15.35 1.31
C ARG A 116 -14.49 -14.86 0.89
N ILE A 117 -14.96 -15.31 -0.28
CA ILE A 117 -16.27 -14.96 -0.82
C ILE A 117 -17.37 -15.41 0.14
N ARG A 118 -17.34 -16.67 0.58
CA ARG A 118 -18.35 -17.22 1.51
C ARG A 118 -18.33 -16.51 2.86
N TYR A 119 -17.15 -16.22 3.40
CA TYR A 119 -17.06 -15.44 4.64
C TYR A 119 -17.71 -14.05 4.50
N ALA A 120 -17.41 -13.36 3.39
CA ALA A 120 -17.98 -12.06 3.08
C ALA A 120 -19.53 -12.09 2.95
N GLU A 121 -20.09 -13.18 2.42
CA GLU A 121 -21.54 -13.41 2.34
C GLU A 121 -22.16 -13.63 3.73
N ASP A 122 -21.52 -14.41 4.60
CA ASP A 122 -22.02 -14.74 5.94
C ASP A 122 -21.92 -13.56 6.94
N HIS A 123 -21.04 -12.60 6.69
CA HIS A 123 -20.74 -11.50 7.62
C HIS A 123 -21.07 -10.16 6.96
N PRO A 124 -22.27 -9.58 7.11
CA PRO A 124 -22.66 -8.39 6.37
C PRO A 124 -21.70 -7.20 6.59
N PRO A 125 -21.52 -6.33 5.57
CA PRO A 125 -20.56 -5.23 5.65
C PRO A 125 -20.92 -4.27 6.78
N ARG A 126 -19.96 -3.96 7.65
CA ARG A 126 -20.09 -2.85 8.61
C ARG A 126 -19.68 -1.54 7.94
N ALA A 127 -20.28 -0.43 8.34
CA ALA A 127 -19.82 0.87 7.88
C ALA A 127 -18.40 1.11 8.44
N ALA A 128 -17.48 1.45 7.55
CA ALA A 128 -16.12 1.81 7.86
C ALA A 128 -15.93 3.28 7.49
N TYR A 129 -15.36 4.07 8.39
CA TYR A 129 -14.96 5.45 8.09
C TYR A 129 -13.48 5.65 8.40
N ARG A 130 -12.87 6.58 7.65
CA ARG A 130 -11.47 6.97 7.82
C ARG A 130 -11.37 8.00 8.93
N GLN A 131 -10.62 7.69 9.97
CA GLN A 131 -10.15 8.68 10.93
C GLN A 131 -8.72 9.04 10.56
N TYR A 132 -8.51 10.26 10.08
CA TYR A 132 -7.15 10.74 9.80
C TYR A 132 -6.37 10.91 11.11
N THR A 133 -5.10 10.57 11.07
CA THR A 133 -4.19 10.59 12.21
C THR A 133 -2.85 11.23 11.82
N ALA A 134 -2.09 11.67 12.81
CA ALA A 134 -0.76 12.24 12.64
C ALA A 134 0.33 11.36 13.25
N VAL A 135 1.56 11.55 12.79
CA VAL A 135 2.74 10.96 13.44
C VAL A 135 2.85 11.48 14.87
N GLY A 136 3.09 10.57 15.82
CA GLY A 136 3.15 10.82 17.25
C GLY A 136 1.80 10.71 17.98
N GLU A 137 0.71 10.43 17.26
CA GLU A 137 -0.62 10.26 17.86
C GLU A 137 -0.86 8.82 18.31
N ASP A 138 -1.52 8.68 19.47
CA ASP A 138 -2.03 7.40 19.95
C ASP A 138 -3.46 7.21 19.44
N VAL A 139 -3.71 6.14 18.70
CA VAL A 139 -5.00 5.85 18.09
C VAL A 139 -5.42 4.40 18.32
N LEU A 140 -6.72 4.18 18.45
CA LEU A 140 -7.29 2.85 18.57
C LEU A 140 -7.58 2.28 17.19
N VAL A 141 -7.03 1.10 16.91
CA VAL A 141 -7.20 0.39 15.64
C VAL A 141 -7.76 -1.00 15.89
N THR A 142 -8.52 -1.54 14.94
CA THR A 142 -8.73 -2.99 14.87
C THR A 142 -7.49 -3.59 14.22
N ALA A 143 -6.70 -4.33 15.00
CA ALA A 143 -5.45 -4.91 14.52
C ALA A 143 -5.71 -5.82 13.30
N PRO A 144 -4.99 -5.63 12.19
CA PRO A 144 -5.16 -6.46 10.99
C PRO A 144 -4.88 -7.94 11.26
N HIS A 145 -5.36 -8.81 10.38
CA HIS A 145 -4.98 -10.22 10.33
C HIS A 145 -3.62 -10.44 9.64
N SER A 146 -2.64 -9.61 9.96
CA SER A 146 -1.26 -9.79 9.51
C SER A 146 -0.61 -10.96 10.26
N THR A 147 0.44 -11.55 9.66
CA THR A 147 1.24 -12.57 10.37
C THR A 147 1.77 -12.03 11.69
N ALA A 148 2.22 -10.78 11.73
CA ALA A 148 2.72 -10.15 12.95
C ALA A 148 1.63 -10.05 14.04
N CYS A 149 0.44 -9.55 13.71
CA CYS A 149 -0.66 -9.45 14.67
C CYS A 149 -1.20 -10.82 15.11
N LEU A 150 -1.15 -11.83 14.24
CA LEU A 150 -1.48 -13.21 14.59
C LEU A 150 -0.47 -13.78 15.57
N THR A 151 0.83 -13.61 15.32
CA THR A 151 1.91 -14.04 16.21
C THR A 151 1.81 -13.38 17.59
N LEU A 152 1.42 -12.11 17.63
CA LEU A 152 1.21 -11.37 18.88
C LEU A 152 -0.14 -11.66 19.57
N GLY A 153 -1.03 -12.47 18.96
CA GLY A 153 -2.34 -12.80 19.53
C GLY A 153 -3.31 -11.61 19.60
N VAL A 154 -3.10 -10.60 18.75
CA VAL A 154 -3.90 -9.36 18.73
C VAL A 154 -4.75 -9.19 17.48
N ALA A 155 -4.55 -10.01 16.44
CA ALA A 155 -5.32 -9.94 15.20
C ALA A 155 -6.84 -9.86 15.44
N GLY A 156 -7.52 -8.93 14.77
CA GLY A 156 -8.96 -8.67 14.86
C GLY A 156 -9.41 -7.95 16.13
N ARG A 157 -8.50 -7.65 17.06
CA ARG A 157 -8.83 -7.02 18.34
C ARG A 157 -8.55 -5.52 18.30
N PRO A 158 -9.32 -4.71 19.05
CA PRO A 158 -8.98 -3.32 19.26
C PRO A 158 -7.66 -3.23 20.03
N VAL A 159 -6.68 -2.52 19.47
CA VAL A 159 -5.36 -2.28 20.06
C VAL A 159 -5.00 -0.80 19.90
N TRP A 160 -4.45 -0.21 20.96
CA TRP A 160 -3.90 1.14 20.88
C TRP A 160 -2.54 1.08 20.20
N ILE A 161 -2.29 2.04 19.31
CA ILE A 161 -1.00 2.18 18.64
C ILE A 161 -0.49 3.62 18.73
N THR A 162 0.82 3.79 18.77
CA THR A 162 1.46 5.09 18.46
C THR A 162 1.89 5.08 17.01
N VAL A 163 1.47 6.08 16.23
CA VAL A 163 1.81 6.18 14.81
C VAL A 163 3.19 6.83 14.64
N HIS A 164 4.13 6.17 13.98
CA HIS A 164 5.42 6.73 13.58
C HIS A 164 5.46 7.05 12.08
N THR A 165 6.59 7.56 11.60
CA THR A 165 6.76 7.98 10.19
C THR A 165 6.53 6.85 9.19
N ASP A 166 7.02 5.64 9.48
CA ASP A 166 6.98 4.46 8.59
C ASP A 166 6.39 3.21 9.27
N THR A 167 6.20 3.28 10.57
CA THR A 167 5.84 2.18 11.46
C THR A 167 4.79 2.65 12.47
N ALA A 168 4.24 1.72 13.25
CA ALA A 168 3.45 2.03 14.41
C ALA A 168 3.77 1.03 15.53
N GLU A 169 3.81 1.52 16.76
CA GLU A 169 4.06 0.71 17.94
C GLU A 169 2.73 0.23 18.54
N LEU A 170 2.60 -1.08 18.79
CA LEU A 170 1.49 -1.64 19.56
C LEU A 170 1.67 -1.35 21.06
N LEU A 171 0.69 -0.66 21.64
CA LEU A 171 0.66 -0.28 23.05
C LEU A 171 -0.07 -1.35 23.88
N GLY A 172 0.45 -1.64 25.08
CA GLY A 172 -0.15 -2.60 26.01
C GLY A 172 -0.08 -4.08 25.58
N VAL A 173 0.62 -4.38 24.48
CA VAL A 173 0.93 -5.74 24.04
C VAL A 173 2.24 -6.18 24.72
N PRO A 174 2.33 -7.37 25.33
CA PRO A 174 3.59 -7.90 25.86
C PRO A 174 4.60 -8.17 24.73
N GLY A 175 5.88 -7.93 24.98
CA GLY A 175 6.96 -8.22 24.04
C GLY A 175 7.97 -7.08 23.92
N ASP A 176 9.10 -7.36 23.28
CA ASP A 176 10.13 -6.35 23.05
C ASP A 176 9.65 -5.31 22.02
N LEU A 177 10.20 -4.09 22.09
CA LEU A 177 9.81 -3.00 21.17
C LEU A 177 9.91 -3.41 19.69
N ARG A 178 10.92 -4.22 19.33
CA ARG A 178 11.09 -4.70 17.95
C ARG A 178 9.94 -5.59 17.47
N GLU A 179 9.29 -6.32 18.36
CA GLU A 179 8.16 -7.18 18.04
C GLU A 179 6.87 -6.36 17.93
N ARG A 180 6.79 -5.26 18.69
CA ARG A 180 5.63 -4.37 18.77
C ARG A 180 5.63 -3.27 17.73
N LEU A 181 6.79 -2.97 17.13
CA LEU A 181 6.95 -1.97 16.07
C LEU A 181 6.66 -2.63 14.72
N LEU A 182 5.46 -2.37 14.19
CA LEU A 182 4.99 -2.96 12.94
C LEU A 182 5.00 -1.92 11.82
N PRO A 183 5.24 -2.33 10.56
CA PRO A 183 4.98 -1.45 9.43
C PRO A 183 3.49 -1.06 9.42
N HIS A 184 3.17 0.14 8.92
CA HIS A 184 1.81 0.69 8.96
C HIS A 184 0.71 -0.29 8.54
N HIS A 185 0.91 -1.01 7.44
CA HIS A 185 -0.08 -1.95 6.93
C HIS A 185 -0.37 -3.13 7.88
N ASP A 186 0.62 -3.56 8.66
CA ASP A 186 0.47 -4.62 9.66
C ASP A 186 -0.13 -4.08 10.96
N ALA A 187 0.04 -2.79 11.23
CA ALA A 187 -0.54 -2.11 12.40
C ALA A 187 -1.96 -1.56 12.17
N GLY A 188 -2.51 -1.64 10.96
CA GLY A 188 -3.83 -1.07 10.65
C GLY A 188 -3.80 0.44 10.41
N VAL A 189 -2.64 0.98 10.04
CA VAL A 189 -2.44 2.35 9.57
C VAL A 189 -2.37 2.36 8.05
N TYR A 190 -3.16 3.20 7.43
CA TYR A 190 -3.28 3.31 5.99
C TYR A 190 -2.90 4.72 5.52
N LEU A 191 -2.48 4.83 4.27
CA LEU A 191 -2.15 6.11 3.65
C LEU A 191 -3.18 6.40 2.57
N GLU A 192 -3.79 7.57 2.64
CA GLU A 192 -4.65 8.03 1.56
C GLU A 192 -3.79 8.59 0.44
N ALA A 193 -3.77 7.91 -0.70
CA ALA A 193 -2.89 8.28 -1.81
C ALA A 193 -3.20 9.67 -2.42
N ALA A 194 -4.43 10.18 -2.27
CA ALA A 194 -4.81 11.49 -2.82
C ALA A 194 -4.28 12.65 -1.98
N THR A 195 -4.22 12.50 -0.66
CA THR A 195 -3.86 13.57 0.28
C THR A 195 -2.53 13.33 0.98
N ASN A 196 -1.95 12.13 0.80
CA ASN A 196 -0.78 11.66 1.52
C ASN A 196 -0.94 11.72 3.05
N ARG A 197 -2.18 11.53 3.54
CA ARG A 197 -2.50 11.55 4.97
C ARG A 197 -2.64 10.14 5.51
N LEU A 198 -2.10 9.92 6.71
CA LEU A 198 -2.31 8.68 7.43
C LEU A 198 -3.74 8.66 7.98
N TYR A 199 -4.36 7.48 7.95
CA TYR A 199 -5.66 7.24 8.53
C TYR A 199 -5.74 5.84 9.09
N VAL A 200 -6.62 5.67 10.07
CA VAL A 200 -7.05 4.38 10.58
C VAL A 200 -8.51 4.16 10.22
N LEU A 201 -8.92 2.91 10.18
CA LEU A 201 -10.30 2.54 9.89
C LEU A 201 -11.07 2.34 11.18
N ARG A 202 -12.27 2.91 11.20
CA ARG A 202 -13.14 2.96 12.37
C ARG A 202 -14.52 2.47 12.00
N THR A 203 -15.11 1.73 12.94
CA THR A 203 -16.53 1.40 12.94
C THR A 203 -17.23 2.18 14.04
N ASP A 204 -18.55 2.31 13.92
CA ASP A 204 -19.40 3.00 14.89
C ASP A 204 -19.33 2.37 16.30
N ASP A 205 -18.95 1.10 16.40
CA ASP A 205 -18.88 0.34 17.66
C ASP A 205 -17.54 0.47 18.41
N THR A 206 -16.54 1.13 17.82
CA THR A 206 -15.21 1.16 18.44
C THR A 206 -15.17 2.22 19.57
N PRO A 207 -14.64 1.94 20.77
CA PRO A 207 -14.64 2.93 21.87
C PRO A 207 -13.77 4.15 21.53
N THR A 208 -14.14 5.33 22.03
CA THR A 208 -13.51 6.62 21.65
C THR A 208 -12.48 7.15 22.66
N SER A 209 -12.22 6.44 23.78
CA SER A 209 -11.43 6.99 24.88
C SER A 209 -10.28 6.08 25.31
N HIS A 210 -9.06 6.63 25.31
CA HIS A 210 -7.91 6.09 26.04
C HIS A 210 -8.13 6.40 27.52
N GLN A 211 -8.73 5.47 28.28
CA GLN A 211 -8.68 5.60 29.74
C GLN A 211 -7.24 5.32 30.16
N THR A 212 -6.50 6.40 30.42
CA THR A 212 -5.30 6.33 31.25
C THR A 212 -5.72 5.70 32.58
N ILE A 213 -5.35 4.44 32.80
CA ILE A 213 -5.49 3.82 34.11
C ILE A 213 -4.47 4.54 35.00
N GLY A 214 -4.93 5.58 35.67
CA GLY A 214 -4.20 6.24 36.74
C GLY A 214 -3.93 5.24 37.86
N GLY A 215 -2.69 5.21 38.33
CA GLY A 215 -2.22 4.37 39.42
C GLY A 215 -2.74 4.76 40.80
#